data_AF-Q9BGN9-F1
#
_entry.id   AF-Q9BGN9-F1
#
_cell.length_a   1.000
_cell.length_b   1.000
_cell.length_c   1.000
_cell.angle_alpha   90.00
_cell.angle_beta   90.00
_cell.angle_gamma   90.00
#
_symmetry.space_group_name_H-M   'P 1'
#
loop_
_entity.id
_entity.type
_entity.pdbx_description
1 polymer ?
#
loop_
_entity_poly.entity_id
_entity_poly.type
_entity_poly.pdbx_seq_one_letter_code
_entity_poly.pdbx_strand_id
1 'polypeptide(L)' 'NYCRNPRGEEGGPWCFTSNPEVRYEVCDIPQCSEVECMTCNGESYRGPMDHTETGKICQRWDHQTPHRHKFLPER' A
#
# COMPACT_ATOMS: atom_id res chain seq x y z
N ASN A 1 0.62 8.38 1.16
CA ASN A 1 -0.13 7.37 1.93
C ASN A 1 -0.79 6.37 1.00
N TYR A 2 -0.25 6.10 -0.19
CA TYR A 2 -0.93 5.23 -1.15
C TYR A 2 -0.38 3.81 -1.09
N CYS A 3 -1.18 2.81 -1.38
CA CYS A 3 -0.75 1.42 -1.44
C CYS A 3 0.28 1.22 -2.55
N ARG A 4 1.37 0.51 -2.26
CA ARG A 4 2.46 0.25 -3.22
C ARG A 4 2.97 -1.17 -3.05
N ASN A 5 3.50 -1.73 -4.13
CA ASN A 5 4.19 -3.01 -4.08
C ASN A 5 5.65 -2.86 -4.54
N PRO A 6 6.54 -2.28 -3.71
CA PRO A 6 7.93 -2.01 -4.11
C PRO A 6 8.79 -3.28 -4.27
N ARG A 7 8.29 -4.45 -3.83
CA ARG A 7 9.00 -5.74 -3.90
C ARG A 7 8.38 -6.72 -4.89
N GLY A 8 7.30 -6.34 -5.56
CA GLY A 8 6.59 -7.22 -6.48
C GLY A 8 6.03 -8.49 -5.80
N GLU A 9 5.61 -8.39 -4.54
CA GLU A 9 5.06 -9.53 -3.79
C GLU A 9 3.72 -9.99 -4.40
N GLU A 10 3.48 -11.30 -4.51
CA GLU A 10 2.28 -11.86 -5.14
C GLU A 10 0.96 -11.43 -4.48
N GLY A 11 1.00 -11.02 -3.21
CA GLY A 11 -0.16 -10.55 -2.45
C GLY A 11 -0.71 -9.17 -2.86
N GLY A 12 -0.05 -8.46 -3.77
CA GLY A 12 -0.53 -7.16 -4.27
C GLY A 12 0.05 -5.94 -3.54
N PRO A 13 -0.44 -4.72 -3.87
CA PRO A 13 -0.04 -3.50 -3.18
C PRO A 13 -0.48 -3.49 -1.73
N TRP A 14 0.41 -3.04 -0.88
CA TRP A 14 0.20 -2.96 0.56
C TRP A 14 0.65 -1.60 1.08
N CYS A 15 0.33 -1.31 2.34
CA CYS A 15 0.83 -0.12 3.01
C CYS A 15 1.07 -0.39 4.50
N PHE A 16 1.91 0.43 5.12
CA PHE A 16 1.93 0.54 6.58
C PHE A 16 0.60 1.12 7.03
N THR A 17 0.01 0.64 8.12
CA THR A 17 -1.27 1.20 8.57
C THR A 17 -1.06 2.29 9.62
N SER A 18 -2.00 3.21 9.76
CA SER A 18 -1.98 4.21 10.84
C SER A 18 -2.30 3.59 12.21
N ASN A 19 -2.69 2.31 12.27
CA ASN A 19 -2.99 1.62 13.50
C ASN A 19 -1.69 1.00 14.08
N PRO A 20 -1.29 1.31 15.33
CA PRO A 20 -0.10 0.75 15.96
C PRO A 20 -0.16 -0.78 16.18
N GLU A 21 -1.34 -1.40 16.20
CA GLU A 21 -1.50 -2.85 16.36
C GLU A 21 -1.24 -3.61 15.05
N VAL A 22 -1.49 -2.98 13.91
CA VAL A 22 -1.35 -3.60 12.59
C VAL A 22 -0.23 -2.91 11.82
N ARG A 23 0.92 -3.57 11.74
CA ARG A 23 2.12 -2.98 11.12
C ARG A 23 1.94 -2.64 9.65
N TYR A 24 1.47 -3.60 8.87
CA TYR A 24 1.18 -3.44 7.45
C TYR A 24 0.03 -4.36 7.08
N GLU A 25 -0.66 -4.02 6.01
CA GLU A 25 -1.78 -4.80 5.50
C GLU A 25 -1.91 -4.57 3.99
N VAL A 26 -2.41 -5.58 3.29
CA VAL A 26 -2.69 -5.51 1.86
C VAL A 26 -3.88 -4.61 1.60
N CYS A 27 -3.87 -3.94 0.45
CA CYS A 27 -4.98 -3.11 0.02
C CYS A 27 -5.85 -3.89 -0.95
N ASP A 28 -7.16 -3.74 -0.80
CA ASP A 28 -8.14 -4.34 -1.71
C ASP A 28 -8.22 -3.51 -2.99
N ILE A 29 -7.31 -3.80 -3.92
CA ILE A 29 -7.25 -3.15 -5.23
C ILE A 29 -7.68 -4.19 -6.27
N PRO A 30 -8.79 -3.98 -6.99
CA PRO A 30 -9.23 -4.93 -7.99
C PRO A 30 -8.22 -5.06 -9.14
N GLN A 31 -8.07 -6.28 -9.65
CA GLN A 31 -7.34 -6.56 -10.90
C GLN A 31 -8.04 -5.85 -12.06
N CYS A 32 -7.29 -5.36 -13.05
CA CYS A 32 -7.79 -4.52 -14.14
C CYS A 32 -8.96 -5.11 -14.95
N SER A 33 -10.18 -4.82 -14.49
CA SER A 33 -11.42 -4.66 -15.29
C SER A 33 -12.22 -3.40 -14.91
N GLU A 34 -11.82 -2.66 -13.87
CA GLU A 34 -12.45 -1.42 -13.39
C GLU A 34 -11.43 -0.29 -13.15
N VAL A 35 -11.94 0.93 -13.06
CA VAL A 35 -11.31 2.25 -13.31
C VAL A 35 -10.05 2.60 -12.48
N GLU A 36 -9.72 1.85 -11.44
CA GLU A 36 -8.46 1.98 -10.70
C GLU A 36 -7.86 0.60 -10.43
N CYS A 37 -6.84 0.21 -11.19
CA CYS A 37 -6.45 -1.19 -11.22
C CYS A 37 -4.96 -1.45 -11.11
N MET A 38 -4.66 -2.58 -10.48
CA MET A 38 -3.33 -3.17 -10.45
C MET A 38 -3.14 -4.11 -11.64
N THR A 39 -1.98 -4.00 -12.31
CA THR A 39 -1.56 -4.99 -13.32
C THR A 39 -0.65 -6.00 -12.63
N CYS A 40 -0.90 -7.30 -12.84
CA CYS A 40 -0.15 -8.39 -12.22
C CYS A 40 -0.20 -8.32 -10.67
N ASN A 41 0.96 -8.24 -10.02
CA ASN A 41 1.11 -8.06 -8.57
C ASN A 41 0.99 -6.59 -8.13
N GLY A 42 0.72 -5.64 -9.03
CA GLY A 42 0.59 -4.22 -8.67
C GLY A 42 1.92 -3.53 -8.34
N GLU A 43 3.04 -4.07 -8.82
CA GLU A 43 4.36 -3.40 -8.75
C GLU A 43 4.33 -2.01 -9.43
N SER A 44 3.64 -1.92 -10.56
CA SER A 44 3.42 -0.67 -11.31
C SER A 44 2.23 0.14 -10.79
N TYR A 45 1.51 -0.31 -9.75
CA TYR A 45 0.35 0.41 -9.24
C TYR A 45 0.77 1.79 -8.73
N ARG A 46 0.14 2.83 -9.28
CA ARG A 46 0.33 4.25 -8.92
C ARG A 46 -0.99 4.94 -8.59
N GLY A 47 -2.07 4.18 -8.43
CA GLY A 47 -3.39 4.73 -8.11
C GLY A 47 -3.47 5.38 -6.72
N PRO A 48 -4.60 6.07 -6.45
CA PRO A 48 -4.82 6.85 -5.24
C PRO A 48 -5.32 6.04 -4.04
N MET A 49 -5.41 4.71 -4.13
CA MET A 49 -5.86 3.87 -3.02
C MET A 49 -4.99 4.08 -1.78
N ASP A 50 -5.62 4.50 -0.69
CA ASP A 50 -4.98 4.91 0.56
C ASP A 50 -5.55 4.23 1.81
N HIS A 51 -6.38 3.21 1.61
CA HIS A 51 -6.90 2.35 2.66
C HIS A 51 -6.66 0.87 2.36
N THR A 52 -6.55 0.09 3.42
CA THR A 52 -6.37 -1.37 3.36
C THR A 52 -7.70 -2.09 3.10
N GLU A 53 -7.66 -3.39 2.82
CA GLU A 53 -8.87 -4.22 2.63
C GLU A 53 -9.87 -4.11 3.81
N THR A 54 -9.35 -3.99 5.03
CA THR A 54 -10.18 -3.85 6.23
C THR A 54 -10.50 -2.39 6.58
N GLY A 55 -10.23 -1.46 5.67
CA GLY A 55 -10.54 -0.03 5.81
C GLY A 55 -9.57 0.76 6.68
N LYS A 56 -8.37 0.23 6.99
CA LYS A 56 -7.38 0.99 7.77
C LYS A 56 -6.68 2.00 6.88
N ILE A 57 -6.49 3.22 7.40
CA ILE A 57 -5.80 4.28 6.67
C ILE A 57 -4.31 3.92 6.55
N CYS A 58 -3.76 4.08 5.35
CA CYS A 58 -2.35 3.89 5.10
C CYS A 58 -1.52 5.02 5.71
N GLN A 59 -0.50 4.66 6.46
CA GLN A 59 0.59 5.53 6.87
C GLN A 59 1.32 6.05 5.62
N ARG A 60 1.78 7.30 5.68
CA ARG A 60 2.59 7.87 4.60
C ARG A 60 3.98 7.23 4.58
N TRP A 61 4.47 6.90 3.38
CA TRP A 61 5.81 6.33 3.17
C TRP A 61 6.96 7.24 3.60
N ASP A 62 6.75 8.55 3.65
CA ASP A 62 7.74 9.51 4.15
C ASP A 62 7.70 9.67 5.69
N HIS A 63 6.74 9.01 6.37
CA HIS A 63 6.61 9.05 7.82
C HIS A 63 7.10 7.74 8.45
N GLN A 64 7.65 7.84 9.65
CA GLN A 64 8.22 6.72 10.42
C GLN A 64 7.37 6.37 11.65
N THR A 65 6.13 6.83 11.70
CA THR A 65 5.23 6.66 12.85
C THR A 65 3.81 6.40 12.33
N PRO A 66 3.06 5.44 12.89
CA PRO A 66 3.42 4.53 14.00
C PRO A 66 4.49 3.47 13.65
N HIS A 67 4.65 3.11 12.38
CA HIS A 67 5.54 2.03 11.97
C HIS A 67 6.82 2.56 11.31
N ARG A 68 7.96 2.32 11.95
CA ARG A 68 9.27 2.62 11.35
C ARG A 68 9.59 1.62 10.25
N HIS A 69 10.08 2.09 9.10
CA HIS A 69 10.40 1.24 7.96
C HIS A 69 11.51 1.79 7.07
N LYS A 70 12.15 0.90 6.28
CA LYS A 70 13.23 1.24 5.35
C LYS A 70 12.78 1.72 3.96
N PHE A 71 11.48 1.64 3.67
CA PHE A 71 10.88 2.04 2.39
C PHE A 71 10.63 3.54 2.31
N LEU A 72 11.68 4.35 2.41
CA LEU A 72 11.60 5.79 2.21
C LEU A 72 11.52 6.10 0.71
N PRO A 73 10.62 6.99 0.26
CA PRO A 73 10.67 7.51 -1.10
C PRO A 73 12.04 8.13 -1.37
N GLU A 74 12.62 7.87 -2.54
CA GLU A 74 13.79 8.63 -3.00
C GLU A 74 13.38 10.10 -3.17
N ARG A 75 14.25 11.01 -2.72
CA ARG A 75 14.00 12.46 -2.73
C ARG A 75 14.12 13.04 -4.13
#